data_AF-A0A3N2M684-F1
#
_entry.id   AF-A0A3N2M684-F1
#
_cell.length_a   1.000
_cell.length_b   1.000
_cell.length_c   1.000
_cell.angle_alpha   90.00
_cell.angle_beta   90.00
_cell.angle_gamma   90.00
#
_symmetry.space_group_name_H-M   'P 1'
#
loop_
_entity.id
_entity.type
_entity.pdbx_description
1 polymer ?
#
loop_
_entity_poly.entity_id
_entity_poly.type
_entity_poly.pdbx_seq_one_letter_code
_entity_poly.pdbx_strand_id
1 'polypeptide(L)'
;MKQPILSQEIAITLQQLEGIGNKTILSKIGGIVSSPITTLEDLLSFWRNLKGKKFEAISNDDIKEANRIAKRIISRAVDENVGIITYYDEEYPEILRQCTDEKGKIDVPLILYYRGNLKALQIPGIAVIGTREPTPNGVKAGEYFSGEFAKRGFNIVSGLAVGCDTTGHIGALQVNGITTAFLANGLDWESIYPKENLELAKRIVANNGLLLSEYPVGQSCGRYGLVARDRLQAGLARATLVVQTGVTGGTMHAVNATIASKKPLFAVEYRNNVDISHEKVQGNIMLLREKGAIPLRSNGIDSAVAIIRGTDDKQVAVTQPSLFD
;
A
#
# COMPACT_ATOMS: atom_id res chain seq x y z
N MET A 1 4.42 -6.70 -25.78
CA MET A 1 3.59 -6.07 -24.73
C MET A 1 2.16 -6.04 -25.23
N LYS A 2 1.22 -6.57 -24.45
CA LYS A 2 -0.20 -6.53 -24.79
C LYS A 2 -0.71 -5.10 -24.56
N GLN A 3 -1.40 -4.52 -25.54
CA GLN A 3 -1.93 -3.17 -25.39
C GLN A 3 -2.99 -3.17 -24.27
N PRO A 4 -2.94 -2.23 -23.30
CA PRO A 4 -3.91 -2.18 -22.21
C PRO A 4 -5.29 -1.82 -22.77
N ILE A 5 -6.35 -2.31 -22.10
CA ILE A 5 -7.74 -2.06 -22.51
C ILE A 5 -8.05 -0.55 -22.47
N LEU A 6 -7.55 0.16 -21.47
CA LEU A 6 -7.55 1.62 -21.43
C LEU A 6 -6.10 2.09 -21.34
N SER A 7 -5.69 3.05 -22.18
CA SER A 7 -4.38 3.68 -22.00
C SER A 7 -4.34 4.49 -20.70
N GLN A 8 -3.12 4.75 -20.20
CA GLN A 8 -2.91 5.59 -19.02
C GLN A 8 -3.60 6.96 -19.14
N GLU A 9 -3.49 7.61 -20.31
CA GLU A 9 -4.13 8.91 -20.56
C GLU A 9 -5.65 8.82 -20.44
N ILE A 10 -6.26 7.76 -20.99
CA ILE A 10 -7.71 7.57 -20.94
C ILE A 10 -8.18 7.21 -19.54
N ALA A 11 -7.45 6.37 -18.80
CA ALA A 11 -7.79 6.05 -17.41
C ALA A 11 -7.80 7.32 -16.53
N ILE A 12 -6.80 8.19 -16.67
CA ILE A 12 -6.74 9.46 -15.94
C ILE A 12 -7.85 10.41 -16.41
N THR A 13 -8.10 10.50 -17.72
CA THR A 13 -9.19 11.31 -18.30
C THR A 13 -10.53 10.94 -17.66
N LEU A 14 -10.84 9.64 -17.58
CA LEU A 14 -12.08 9.17 -16.96
C LEU A 14 -12.19 9.53 -15.48
N GLN A 15 -11.07 9.53 -14.74
CA GLN A 15 -11.04 9.90 -13.32
C GLN A 15 -11.32 11.39 -13.09
N GLN A 16 -11.13 12.24 -14.10
CA GLN A 16 -11.42 13.69 -14.01
C GLN A 16 -12.88 14.04 -14.31
N LEU A 17 -13.68 13.08 -14.78
CA LEU A 17 -15.10 13.32 -15.07
C LEU A 17 -15.93 13.32 -13.79
N GLU A 18 -16.76 14.34 -13.63
CA GLU A 18 -17.62 14.46 -12.45
C GLU A 18 -18.53 13.23 -12.30
N GLY A 19 -18.57 12.69 -11.09
CA GLY A 19 -19.32 11.48 -10.76
C GLY A 19 -18.67 10.17 -11.23
N ILE A 20 -17.63 10.17 -12.08
CA ILE A 20 -17.00 8.95 -12.59
C ILE A 20 -15.84 8.51 -11.68
N GLY A 21 -16.16 7.80 -10.60
CA GLY A 21 -15.14 7.23 -9.70
C GLY A 21 -14.57 5.88 -10.16
N ASN A 22 -13.49 5.42 -9.52
CA ASN A 22 -12.77 4.16 -9.81
C ASN A 22 -13.69 2.95 -10.01
N LYS A 23 -14.70 2.78 -9.15
CA LYS A 23 -15.68 1.68 -9.29
C LYS A 23 -16.45 1.74 -10.61
N THR A 24 -16.84 2.94 -11.05
CA THR A 24 -17.54 3.12 -12.34
C THR A 24 -16.59 2.75 -13.48
N ILE A 25 -15.34 3.20 -13.42
CA ILE A 25 -14.33 2.93 -14.45
C ILE A 25 -14.05 1.43 -14.55
N LEU A 26 -13.73 0.77 -13.43
CA LEU A 26 -13.41 -0.66 -13.42
C LEU A 26 -14.60 -1.53 -13.85
N SER A 27 -15.80 -1.29 -13.29
CA SER A 27 -16.94 -2.21 -13.48
C SER A 27 -17.84 -1.89 -14.68
N LYS A 28 -18.02 -0.61 -15.02
CA LYS A 28 -18.98 -0.18 -16.05
C LYS A 28 -18.30 0.25 -17.34
N ILE A 29 -17.05 0.67 -17.30
CA ILE A 29 -16.29 1.03 -18.50
C ILE A 29 -15.40 -0.16 -18.87
N GLY A 30 -14.39 -0.49 -18.05
CA GLY A 30 -13.47 -1.60 -18.28
C GLY A 30 -14.16 -2.96 -18.47
N GLY A 31 -15.30 -3.19 -17.81
CA GLY A 31 -16.06 -4.44 -17.93
C GLY A 31 -16.83 -4.62 -19.25
N ILE A 32 -17.05 -3.56 -20.03
CA ILE A 32 -17.79 -3.62 -21.31
C ILE A 32 -16.93 -3.28 -22.53
N VAL A 33 -15.72 -2.77 -22.31
CA VAL A 33 -14.80 -2.40 -23.40
C VAL A 33 -14.36 -3.67 -24.12
N SER A 34 -14.81 -3.81 -25.37
CA SER A 34 -14.48 -4.94 -26.24
C SER A 34 -13.24 -4.70 -27.12
N SER A 35 -12.78 -3.45 -27.20
CA SER A 35 -11.62 -3.04 -28.00
C SER A 35 -10.84 -1.95 -27.26
N PRO A 36 -9.49 -1.96 -27.29
CA PRO A 36 -8.69 -0.97 -26.56
C PRO A 36 -9.10 0.47 -26.86
N ILE A 37 -9.30 1.28 -25.81
CA ILE A 37 -9.53 2.72 -25.91
C ILE A 37 -8.23 3.41 -25.55
N THR A 38 -7.54 3.93 -26.56
CA THR A 38 -6.19 4.47 -26.36
C THR A 38 -6.06 5.94 -26.74
N THR A 39 -7.00 6.45 -27.54
CA THR A 39 -7.08 7.85 -27.97
C THR A 39 -8.35 8.53 -27.47
N LEU A 40 -8.36 9.87 -27.52
CA LEU A 40 -9.53 10.66 -27.18
C LEU A 40 -10.70 10.38 -28.15
N GLU A 41 -10.38 10.17 -29.42
CA GLU A 41 -11.35 9.83 -30.47
C GLU A 41 -12.03 8.48 -30.19
N ASP A 42 -11.27 7.48 -29.74
CA ASP A 42 -11.82 6.19 -29.30
C ASP A 42 -12.78 6.40 -28.13
N LEU A 43 -12.37 7.20 -27.13
CA LEU A 43 -13.17 7.45 -25.94
C LEU A 43 -14.47 8.16 -26.28
N LEU A 44 -14.44 9.21 -27.11
CA LEU A 44 -15.64 9.93 -27.55
C LEU A 44 -16.60 9.02 -28.33
N SER A 45 -16.06 8.16 -29.19
CA SER A 45 -16.84 7.20 -29.98
C SER A 45 -17.51 6.16 -29.07
N PHE A 46 -16.76 5.63 -28.10
CA PHE A 46 -17.27 4.72 -27.09
C PHE A 46 -18.36 5.39 -26.22
N TRP A 47 -18.13 6.64 -25.80
CA TRP A 47 -19.02 7.36 -24.89
C TRP A 47 -20.43 7.57 -25.47
N ARG A 48 -20.54 7.84 -26.78
CA ARG A 48 -21.82 7.99 -27.48
C ARG A 48 -22.72 6.75 -27.38
N ASN A 49 -22.12 5.58 -27.19
CA ASN A 49 -22.84 4.31 -27.10
C ASN A 49 -23.19 3.93 -25.65
N LEU A 50 -22.65 4.63 -24.65
CA LEU A 50 -22.99 4.40 -23.25
C LEU A 50 -24.42 4.86 -22.96
N LYS A 51 -25.18 4.02 -22.25
CA LYS A 51 -26.54 4.31 -21.83
C LYS A 51 -26.61 4.57 -20.33
N GLY A 52 -27.46 5.51 -19.95
CA GLY A 52 -27.78 5.80 -18.56
C GLY A 52 -27.59 7.27 -18.22
N LYS A 53 -28.53 7.78 -17.41
CA LYS A 53 -28.69 9.19 -17.07
C LYS A 53 -27.39 9.90 -16.67
N LYS A 54 -26.49 9.18 -16.00
CA LYS A 54 -25.18 9.67 -15.55
C LYS A 54 -24.19 9.90 -16.70
N PHE A 55 -24.12 8.98 -17.66
CA PHE A 55 -23.19 9.08 -18.80
C PHE A 55 -23.71 10.07 -19.85
N GLU A 56 -25.04 10.08 -20.06
CA GLU A 56 -25.72 10.99 -20.98
C GLU A 56 -25.66 12.46 -20.54
N ALA A 57 -25.49 12.71 -19.24
CA ALA A 57 -25.29 14.05 -18.69
C ALA A 57 -23.88 14.62 -18.95
N ILE A 58 -22.92 13.78 -19.33
CA ILE A 58 -21.53 14.18 -19.60
C ILE A 58 -21.40 14.47 -21.10
N SER A 59 -21.10 15.71 -21.44
CA SER A 59 -20.95 16.17 -22.81
C SER A 59 -19.58 15.81 -23.40
N ASN A 60 -19.46 15.91 -24.74
CA ASN A 60 -18.16 15.75 -25.40
C ASN A 60 -17.14 16.81 -24.95
N ASP A 61 -17.58 18.00 -24.56
CA ASP A 61 -16.69 19.07 -24.11
C ASP A 61 -16.18 18.82 -22.70
N ASP A 62 -16.99 18.20 -21.83
CA ASP A 62 -16.55 17.72 -20.52
C ASP A 62 -15.44 16.67 -20.66
N ILE A 63 -15.59 15.74 -21.61
CA ILE A 63 -14.58 14.69 -21.89
C ILE A 63 -13.28 15.31 -22.43
N LYS A 64 -13.38 16.28 -23.34
CA LYS A 64 -12.21 16.99 -23.86
C LYS A 64 -11.50 17.77 -22.76
N GLU A 65 -12.24 18.44 -21.87
CA GLU A 65 -11.63 19.17 -20.76
C GLU A 65 -10.96 18.22 -19.76
N ALA A 66 -11.63 17.12 -19.41
CA ALA A 66 -11.05 16.06 -18.60
C ALA A 66 -9.74 15.51 -19.22
N ASN A 67 -9.68 15.36 -20.54
CA ASN A 67 -8.46 14.93 -21.23
C ASN A 67 -7.34 15.98 -21.17
N ARG A 68 -7.66 17.28 -21.28
CA ARG A 68 -6.67 18.36 -21.09
C ARG A 68 -6.11 18.34 -19.67
N ILE A 69 -6.94 18.12 -18.66
CA ILE A 69 -6.52 17.98 -17.26
C ILE A 69 -5.62 16.75 -17.12
N ALA A 70 -6.01 15.60 -17.69
CA ALA A 70 -5.20 14.38 -17.66
C ALA A 70 -3.81 14.58 -18.26
N LYS A 71 -3.71 15.24 -19.42
CA LYS A 71 -2.41 15.58 -20.05
C LYS A 71 -1.54 16.45 -19.15
N ARG A 72 -2.13 17.43 -18.44
CA ARG A 72 -1.39 18.26 -17.47
C ARG A 72 -0.89 17.44 -16.28
N ILE A 73 -1.70 16.50 -15.76
CA ILE A 73 -1.29 15.59 -14.68
C ILE A 73 -0.10 14.73 -15.12
N ILE A 74 -0.18 14.14 -16.31
CA ILE A 74 0.90 13.29 -16.86
C ILE A 74 2.17 14.10 -17.08
N SER A 75 2.06 15.31 -17.66
CA SER A 75 3.20 16.21 -17.85
C SER A 75 3.90 16.52 -16.53
N ARG A 76 3.14 16.89 -15.49
CA ARG A 76 3.72 17.17 -14.16
C ARG A 76 4.39 15.95 -13.54
N ALA A 77 3.81 14.76 -13.73
CA ALA A 77 4.43 13.53 -13.25
C ALA A 77 5.78 13.29 -13.93
N VAL A 78 5.86 13.50 -15.25
CA VAL A 78 7.12 13.40 -16.02
C VAL A 78 8.14 14.43 -15.52
N ASP A 79 7.74 15.69 -15.35
CA ASP A 79 8.62 16.78 -14.89
C ASP A 79 9.25 16.45 -13.52
N GLU A 80 8.49 15.79 -12.64
CA GLU A 80 8.93 15.38 -11.31
C GLU A 80 9.64 14.01 -11.28
N ASN A 81 9.82 13.33 -12.41
CA ASN A 81 10.31 11.94 -12.48
C ASN A 81 9.47 10.97 -11.62
N VAL A 82 8.15 11.13 -11.70
CA VAL A 82 7.14 10.25 -11.12
C VAL A 82 6.50 9.46 -12.24
N GLY A 83 6.60 8.14 -12.17
CA GLY A 83 5.92 7.27 -13.11
C GLY A 83 4.45 7.06 -12.72
N ILE A 84 3.67 6.55 -13.67
CA ILE A 84 2.27 6.21 -13.47
C ILE A 84 2.07 4.78 -13.97
N ILE A 85 1.39 3.96 -13.17
CA ILE A 85 0.86 2.67 -13.59
C ILE A 85 -0.63 2.65 -13.32
N THR A 86 -1.37 1.92 -14.14
CA THR A 86 -2.82 1.78 -14.06
C THR A 86 -3.18 0.32 -13.87
N TYR A 87 -4.40 0.07 -13.41
CA TYR A 87 -4.97 -1.26 -13.33
C TYR A 87 -4.82 -2.05 -14.64
N TYR A 88 -4.80 -1.40 -15.80
CA TYR A 88 -4.77 -2.11 -17.08
C TYR A 88 -3.35 -2.49 -17.56
N ASP A 89 -2.32 -2.02 -16.87
CA ASP A 89 -0.93 -2.28 -17.22
C ASP A 89 -0.46 -3.66 -16.73
N GLU A 90 0.52 -4.23 -17.43
CA GLU A 90 1.08 -5.55 -17.14
C GLU A 90 1.89 -5.55 -15.84
N GLU A 91 2.54 -4.42 -15.54
CA GLU A 91 3.34 -4.17 -14.34
C GLU A 91 2.47 -3.95 -13.09
N TYR A 92 1.16 -3.78 -13.23
CA TYR A 92 0.28 -3.57 -12.11
C TYR A 92 0.17 -4.84 -11.24
N PRO A 93 0.41 -4.77 -9.93
CA PRO A 93 0.53 -5.95 -9.10
C PRO A 93 -0.82 -6.67 -8.94
N GLU A 94 -0.85 -7.95 -9.33
CA GLU A 94 -2.06 -8.77 -9.31
C GLU A 94 -2.73 -8.81 -7.93
N ILE A 95 -1.94 -8.84 -6.86
CA ILE A 95 -2.46 -8.85 -5.48
C ILE A 95 -3.30 -7.60 -5.15
N LEU A 96 -3.01 -6.44 -5.76
CA LEU A 96 -3.80 -5.23 -5.55
C LEU A 96 -5.12 -5.24 -6.33
N ARG A 97 -5.28 -6.08 -7.36
CA ARG A 97 -6.56 -6.26 -8.06
C ARG A 97 -7.63 -6.89 -7.15
N GLN A 98 -7.20 -7.49 -6.05
CA GLN A 98 -8.05 -8.08 -5.02
C GLN A 98 -8.07 -7.24 -3.74
N CYS A 99 -7.55 -6.00 -3.79
CA CYS A 99 -7.51 -5.11 -2.64
C CYS A 99 -8.93 -4.87 -2.09
N THR A 100 -9.08 -5.01 -0.77
CA THR A 100 -10.32 -4.75 -0.05
C THR A 100 -10.11 -3.69 1.02
N ASP A 101 -11.16 -2.94 1.33
CA ASP A 101 -11.20 -2.06 2.49
C ASP A 101 -11.39 -2.85 3.80
N GLU A 102 -11.36 -2.14 4.93
CA GLU A 102 -11.57 -2.72 6.26
C GLU A 102 -12.93 -3.38 6.48
N LYS A 103 -13.90 -3.15 5.58
CA LYS A 103 -15.25 -3.75 5.60
C LYS A 103 -15.36 -4.96 4.67
N GLY A 104 -14.25 -5.37 4.03
CA GLY A 104 -14.21 -6.49 3.09
C GLY A 104 -14.81 -6.16 1.72
N LYS A 105 -15.00 -4.88 1.40
CA LYS A 105 -15.47 -4.45 0.08
C LYS A 105 -14.27 -4.23 -0.83
N ILE A 106 -14.38 -4.68 -2.08
CA ILE A 106 -13.37 -4.43 -3.12
C ILE A 106 -13.16 -2.92 -3.29
N ASP A 107 -11.93 -2.48 -3.09
CA ASP A 107 -11.50 -1.09 -3.23
C ASP A 107 -10.09 -1.05 -3.83
N VAL A 108 -10.05 -1.28 -5.15
CA VAL A 108 -8.83 -1.43 -5.96
C VAL A 108 -8.36 -0.06 -6.44
N PRO A 109 -7.06 0.28 -6.27
CA PRO A 109 -6.54 1.54 -6.80
C PRO A 109 -6.48 1.48 -8.32
N LEU A 110 -7.22 2.35 -9.00
CA LEU A 110 -7.25 2.38 -10.46
C LEU A 110 -5.90 2.85 -11.04
N ILE A 111 -5.31 3.87 -10.42
CA ILE A 111 -4.06 4.50 -10.83
C ILE A 111 -3.14 4.56 -9.61
N LEU A 112 -1.88 4.21 -9.81
CA LEU A 112 -0.81 4.39 -8.85
C LEU A 112 0.29 5.24 -9.48
N TYR A 113 0.61 6.35 -8.82
CA TYR A 113 1.82 7.11 -9.07
C TYR A 113 2.97 6.43 -8.33
N TYR A 114 4.15 6.41 -8.92
CA TYR A 114 5.31 5.77 -8.32
C TYR A 114 6.61 6.54 -8.50
N ARG A 115 7.51 6.39 -7.53
CA ARG A 115 8.90 6.88 -7.62
C ARG A 115 9.84 5.79 -7.10
N GLY A 116 10.88 5.46 -7.87
CA GLY A 116 11.82 4.38 -7.57
C GLY A 116 11.62 3.16 -8.46
N ASN A 117 11.96 1.98 -7.96
CA ASN A 117 12.07 0.78 -8.78
C ASN A 117 10.80 -0.08 -8.72
N LEU A 118 10.02 -0.11 -9.80
CA LEU A 118 8.80 -0.93 -9.92
C LEU A 118 9.03 -2.43 -9.69
N LYS A 119 10.25 -2.95 -9.89
CA LYS A 119 10.56 -4.36 -9.61
C LYS A 119 10.32 -4.74 -8.14
N ALA A 120 10.27 -3.78 -7.22
CA ALA A 120 9.88 -4.01 -5.83
C ALA A 120 8.47 -4.65 -5.70
N LEU A 121 7.58 -4.44 -6.68
CA LEU A 121 6.23 -5.02 -6.71
C LEU A 121 6.21 -6.51 -7.05
N GLN A 122 7.30 -7.05 -7.60
CA GLN A 122 7.44 -8.47 -7.90
C GLN A 122 7.88 -9.28 -6.66
N ILE A 123 8.36 -8.59 -5.63
CA ILE A 123 8.84 -9.19 -4.39
C ILE A 123 7.65 -9.32 -3.41
N PRO A 124 7.43 -10.49 -2.80
CA PRO A 124 6.37 -10.67 -1.80
C PRO A 124 6.47 -9.63 -0.67
N GLY A 125 5.39 -8.89 -0.43
CA GLY A 125 5.34 -7.84 0.58
C GLY A 125 4.98 -8.35 1.98
N ILE A 126 5.51 -7.71 3.02
CA ILE A 126 5.02 -7.79 4.41
C ILE A 126 4.71 -6.38 4.88
N ALA A 127 3.45 -6.15 5.27
CA ALA A 127 3.05 -4.86 5.81
C ALA A 127 3.58 -4.73 7.24
N VAL A 128 4.31 -3.66 7.55
CA VAL A 128 4.79 -3.37 8.90
C VAL A 128 4.15 -2.08 9.36
N ILE A 129 3.35 -2.16 10.42
CA ILE A 129 2.49 -1.06 10.86
C ILE A 129 2.51 -0.90 12.38
N GLY A 130 2.12 0.27 12.86
CA GLY A 130 1.93 0.51 14.29
C GLY A 130 1.75 1.98 14.66
N THR A 131 1.92 2.25 15.96
CA THR A 131 1.79 3.56 16.57
C THR A 131 2.84 4.53 16.02
N ARG A 132 2.46 5.81 16.01
CA ARG A 132 3.36 6.93 15.72
C ARG A 132 4.38 7.21 16.83
N GLU A 133 4.12 6.66 18.01
CA GLU A 133 4.90 6.87 19.24
C GLU A 133 5.27 5.51 19.85
N PRO A 134 6.16 4.73 19.21
CA PRO A 134 6.59 3.46 19.76
C PRO A 134 7.49 3.66 20.99
N THR A 135 7.41 2.75 21.95
CA THR A 135 8.38 2.65 23.05
C THR A 135 9.77 2.31 22.51
N PRO A 136 10.85 2.50 23.29
CA PRO A 136 12.19 2.08 22.86
C PRO A 136 12.26 0.60 22.44
N ASN A 137 11.51 -0.28 23.10
CA ASN A 137 11.42 -1.69 22.71
C ASN A 137 10.58 -1.88 21.44
N GLY A 138 9.52 -1.08 21.24
CA GLY A 138 8.78 -1.05 19.97
C GLY A 138 9.65 -0.61 18.79
N VAL A 139 10.55 0.34 18.99
CA VAL A 139 11.53 0.75 17.98
C VAL A 139 12.45 -0.41 17.60
N LYS A 140 13.08 -1.03 18.61
CA LYS A 140 13.96 -2.19 18.41
C LYS A 140 13.23 -3.35 17.72
N ALA A 141 12.00 -3.64 18.13
CA ALA A 141 11.20 -4.69 17.54
C ALA A 141 10.88 -4.41 16.06
N GLY A 142 10.46 -3.18 15.73
CA GLY A 142 10.16 -2.78 14.37
C GLY A 142 11.36 -2.89 13.44
N GLU A 143 12.53 -2.40 13.86
CA GLU A 143 13.77 -2.52 13.08
C GLU A 143 14.20 -3.98 12.94
N TYR A 144 14.21 -4.74 14.03
CA TYR A 144 14.64 -6.13 14.04
C TYR A 144 13.79 -7.02 13.13
N PHE A 145 12.47 -7.06 13.33
CA PHE A 145 11.61 -7.95 12.54
C PHE A 145 11.59 -7.57 11.06
N SER A 146 11.61 -6.27 10.75
CA SER A 146 11.63 -5.81 9.36
C SER A 146 12.94 -6.16 8.67
N GLY A 147 14.08 -6.01 9.37
CA GLY A 147 15.36 -6.48 8.87
C GLY A 147 15.39 -7.99 8.65
N GLU A 148 14.85 -8.78 9.58
CA GLU A 148 14.83 -10.24 9.46
C GLU A 148 13.94 -10.76 8.32
N PHE A 149 12.79 -10.12 8.10
CA PHE A 149 11.95 -10.41 6.94
C PHE A 149 12.63 -9.97 5.63
N ALA A 150 13.23 -8.78 5.61
CA ALA A 150 13.92 -8.27 4.44
C ALA A 150 15.12 -9.14 4.02
N LYS A 151 15.92 -9.62 4.99
CA LYS A 151 17.00 -10.61 4.75
C LYS A 151 16.49 -11.90 4.10
N ARG A 152 15.25 -12.29 4.38
CA ARG A 152 14.59 -13.48 3.83
C ARG A 152 13.88 -13.21 2.49
N GLY A 153 14.14 -12.06 1.87
CA GLY A 153 13.67 -11.72 0.53
C GLY A 153 12.25 -11.16 0.49
N PHE A 154 11.73 -10.64 1.60
CA PHE A 154 10.46 -9.92 1.60
C PHE A 154 10.67 -8.42 1.37
N ASN A 155 9.72 -7.80 0.66
CA ASN A 155 9.61 -6.36 0.55
C ASN A 155 8.87 -5.83 1.78
N ILE A 156 9.47 -4.93 2.54
CA ILE A 156 8.78 -4.30 3.67
C ILE A 156 7.86 -3.21 3.15
N VAL A 157 6.55 -3.39 3.31
CA VAL A 157 5.52 -2.44 2.87
C VAL A 157 5.06 -1.63 4.08
N SER A 158 5.07 -0.30 4.01
CA SER A 158 4.57 0.54 5.10
C SER A 158 4.13 1.91 4.59
N GLY A 159 3.83 2.84 5.50
CA GLY A 159 3.16 4.09 5.21
C GLY A 159 3.99 5.35 5.33
N LEU A 160 5.30 5.22 5.56
CA LEU A 160 6.20 6.34 5.82
C LEU A 160 5.81 7.22 7.03
N ALA A 161 4.84 6.82 7.86
CA ALA A 161 4.51 7.60 9.06
C ALA A 161 5.70 7.63 10.03
N VAL A 162 5.76 8.65 10.90
CA VAL A 162 6.65 8.59 12.07
C VAL A 162 6.28 7.38 12.94
N GLY A 163 7.24 6.84 13.69
CA GLY A 163 7.01 5.71 14.59
C GLY A 163 7.23 4.36 13.90
N CYS A 164 6.30 3.41 14.07
CA CYS A 164 6.51 2.02 13.62
C CYS A 164 6.74 1.86 12.11
N ASP A 165 6.12 2.70 11.28
CA ASP A 165 6.37 2.69 9.83
C ASP A 165 7.84 3.08 9.52
N THR A 166 8.35 4.09 10.23
CA THR A 166 9.75 4.54 10.13
C THR A 166 10.71 3.42 10.49
N THR A 167 10.46 2.73 11.60
CA THR A 167 11.33 1.64 12.07
C THR A 167 11.27 0.44 11.14
N GLY A 168 10.11 0.18 10.52
CA GLY A 168 9.98 -0.85 9.50
C GLY A 168 10.87 -0.59 8.28
N HIS A 169 10.78 0.62 7.72
CA HIS A 169 11.64 1.02 6.60
C HIS A 169 13.13 1.02 6.98
N ILE A 170 13.49 1.55 8.15
CA ILE A 170 14.87 1.57 8.63
C ILE A 170 15.43 0.15 8.76
N GLY A 171 14.68 -0.77 9.39
CA GLY A 171 15.10 -2.17 9.54
C GLY A 171 15.40 -2.86 8.22
N ALA A 172 14.55 -2.63 7.21
CA ALA A 172 14.79 -3.14 5.86
C ALA A 172 16.06 -2.56 5.23
N LEU A 173 16.27 -1.24 5.33
CA LEU A 173 17.41 -0.56 4.75
C LEU A 173 18.73 -0.92 5.43
N GLN A 174 18.74 -1.15 6.75
CA GLN A 174 19.94 -1.56 7.51
C GLN A 174 20.56 -2.87 6.98
N VAL A 175 19.74 -3.72 6.36
CA VAL A 175 20.17 -5.02 5.81
C VAL A 175 20.26 -5.00 4.28
N ASN A 176 20.24 -3.82 3.67
CA ASN A 176 20.17 -3.60 2.22
C ASN A 176 18.97 -4.30 1.54
N GLY A 177 17.89 -4.50 2.31
CA GLY A 177 16.65 -5.09 1.82
C GLY A 177 15.76 -4.09 1.08
N ILE A 178 14.73 -4.61 0.40
CA ILE A 178 13.78 -3.79 -0.35
C ILE A 178 12.64 -3.35 0.56
N THR A 179 12.20 -2.10 0.38
CA THR A 179 11.04 -1.56 1.06
C THR A 179 10.21 -0.67 0.15
N THR A 180 8.89 -0.70 0.33
CA THR A 180 7.91 0.09 -0.41
C THR A 180 7.07 0.93 0.56
N ALA A 181 6.98 2.22 0.32
CA ALA A 181 6.12 3.12 1.06
C ALA A 181 4.90 3.51 0.23
N PHE A 182 3.69 3.28 0.75
CA PHE A 182 2.51 3.96 0.23
C PHE A 182 2.38 5.30 0.92
N LEU A 183 2.03 6.37 0.20
CA LEU A 183 1.79 7.70 0.75
C LEU A 183 0.37 8.17 0.41
N ALA A 184 -0.08 9.22 1.11
CA ALA A 184 -1.40 9.81 0.94
C ALA A 184 -1.36 11.22 0.30
N ASN A 185 -0.33 11.50 -0.48
CA ASN A 185 -0.02 12.77 -1.14
C ASN A 185 0.73 12.54 -2.46
N GLY A 186 1.02 13.61 -3.20
CA GLY A 186 1.89 13.58 -4.37
C GLY A 186 3.30 13.09 -4.04
N LEU A 187 3.98 12.53 -5.05
CA LEU A 187 5.33 11.97 -4.93
C LEU A 187 6.43 12.92 -5.40
N ASP A 188 6.12 14.19 -5.65
CA ASP A 188 7.12 15.26 -5.66
C ASP A 188 7.71 15.44 -4.25
N TRP A 189 8.98 15.82 -4.19
CA TRP A 189 9.68 15.93 -2.91
C TRP A 189 9.07 17.01 -1.99
N GLU A 190 8.42 18.01 -2.58
CA GLU A 190 7.71 19.08 -1.87
C GLU A 190 6.40 18.60 -1.22
N SER A 191 5.77 17.54 -1.72
CA SER A 191 4.53 17.01 -1.15
C SER A 191 4.75 15.98 -0.05
N ILE A 192 5.91 15.31 0.00
CA ILE A 192 6.20 14.23 0.97
C ILE A 192 5.84 14.64 2.41
N TYR A 193 5.13 13.74 3.08
CA TYR A 193 4.61 13.90 4.44
C TYR A 193 4.71 12.54 5.14
N PRO A 194 5.11 12.51 6.44
CA PRO A 194 5.61 13.63 7.22
C PRO A 194 6.96 14.14 6.71
N LYS A 195 7.28 15.42 6.95
CA LYS A 195 8.50 16.07 6.42
C LYS A 195 9.76 15.52 7.07
N GLU A 196 9.63 15.09 8.31
CA GLU A 196 10.63 14.41 9.12
C GLU A 196 11.16 13.13 8.43
N ASN A 197 10.33 12.49 7.59
CA ASN A 197 10.70 11.28 6.86
C ASN A 197 11.04 11.54 5.37
N LEU A 198 11.26 12.80 4.96
CA LEU A 198 11.69 13.10 3.59
C LEU A 198 13.00 12.41 3.22
N GLU A 199 14.00 12.48 4.11
CA GLU A 199 15.30 11.82 3.86
C GLU A 199 15.18 10.30 3.88
N LEU A 200 14.27 9.75 4.68
CA LEU A 200 13.96 8.32 4.63
C LEU A 200 13.35 7.93 3.27
N ALA A 201 12.40 8.71 2.76
CA ALA A 201 11.80 8.46 1.44
C ALA A 201 12.85 8.47 0.32
N LYS A 202 13.80 9.42 0.36
CA LYS A 202 14.93 9.45 -0.58
C LYS A 202 15.82 8.22 -0.46
N ARG A 203 16.13 7.78 0.77
CA ARG A 203 16.91 6.56 1.02
C ARG A 203 16.20 5.30 0.52
N ILE A 204 14.88 5.21 0.65
CA ILE A 204 14.07 4.12 0.09
C ILE A 204 14.30 4.05 -1.43
N VAL A 205 14.13 5.16 -2.15
CA VAL A 205 14.33 5.22 -3.60
C VAL A 205 15.78 4.89 -3.98
N ALA A 206 16.76 5.46 -3.26
CA ALA A 206 18.18 5.22 -3.51
C ALA A 206 18.58 3.75 -3.30
N ASN A 207 17.92 3.03 -2.38
CA ASN A 207 18.14 1.61 -2.12
C ASN A 207 17.28 0.69 -3.01
N ASN A 208 16.92 1.12 -4.22
CA ASN A 208 16.06 0.37 -5.15
C ASN A 208 14.66 0.02 -4.58
N GLY A 209 14.21 0.74 -3.56
CA GLY A 209 12.85 0.67 -3.06
C GLY A 209 11.87 1.47 -3.91
N LEU A 210 10.66 1.64 -3.39
CA LEU A 210 9.55 2.22 -4.15
C LEU A 210 8.67 3.11 -3.26
N LEU A 211 8.29 4.27 -3.76
CA LEU A 211 7.22 5.08 -3.21
C LEU A 211 5.99 4.94 -4.11
N LEU A 212 4.81 4.84 -3.53
CA LEU A 212 3.53 4.69 -4.23
C LEU A 212 2.51 5.68 -3.68
N SER A 213 1.58 6.14 -4.52
CA SER A 213 0.45 6.97 -4.12
C SER A 213 -0.72 6.83 -5.08
N GLU A 214 -1.96 7.01 -4.61
CA GLU A 214 -3.13 7.19 -5.49
C GLU A 214 -3.31 8.66 -5.92
N TYR A 215 -2.46 9.56 -5.42
CA TYR A 215 -2.60 11.00 -5.60
C TYR A 215 -1.55 11.58 -6.57
N PRO A 216 -1.96 12.43 -7.53
CA PRO A 216 -1.05 13.09 -8.46
C PRO A 216 -0.06 14.01 -7.76
N VAL A 217 1.00 14.34 -8.49
CA VAL A 217 2.00 15.36 -8.12
C VAL A 217 1.33 16.67 -7.67
N GLY A 218 1.84 17.22 -6.56
CA GLY A 218 1.41 18.46 -5.93
C GLY A 218 0.19 18.32 -5.01
N GLN A 219 -0.41 17.13 -4.89
CA GLN A 219 -1.55 16.93 -4.02
C GLN A 219 -1.12 16.76 -2.55
N SER A 220 -1.64 17.60 -1.66
CA SER A 220 -1.36 17.54 -0.23
C SER A 220 -2.08 16.39 0.49
N CYS A 221 -1.49 15.94 1.59
CA CYS A 221 -2.05 14.91 2.46
C CYS A 221 -3.24 15.42 3.31
N GLY A 222 -4.36 14.69 3.31
CA GLY A 222 -5.49 14.91 4.22
C GLY A 222 -5.71 13.74 5.19
N ARG A 223 -6.40 13.96 6.32
CA ARG A 223 -6.68 12.89 7.31
C ARG A 223 -7.39 11.69 6.70
N TYR A 224 -8.39 11.93 5.85
CA TYR A 224 -9.10 10.86 5.14
C TYR A 224 -8.20 10.08 4.19
N GLY A 225 -7.23 10.75 3.55
CA GLY A 225 -6.27 10.09 2.66
C GLY A 225 -5.34 9.15 3.41
N LEU A 226 -4.88 9.52 4.62
CA LEU A 226 -4.06 8.65 5.46
C LEU A 226 -4.79 7.34 5.80
N VAL A 227 -6.07 7.43 6.18
CA VAL A 227 -6.91 6.26 6.47
C VAL A 227 -7.18 5.45 5.20
N ALA A 228 -7.52 6.10 4.09
CA ALA A 228 -7.80 5.42 2.82
C ALA A 228 -6.57 4.68 2.28
N ARG A 229 -5.37 5.20 2.52
CA ARG A 229 -4.11 4.58 2.10
C ARG A 229 -3.84 3.27 2.83
N ASP A 230 -4.26 3.11 4.08
CA ASP A 230 -3.89 1.96 4.91
C ASP A 230 -4.31 0.59 4.33
N ARG A 231 -5.43 0.53 3.60
CA ARG A 231 -5.83 -0.69 2.88
C ARG A 231 -4.83 -1.10 1.78
N LEU A 232 -4.08 -0.16 1.20
CA LEU A 232 -3.07 -0.46 0.17
C LEU A 232 -1.88 -1.22 0.75
N GLN A 233 -1.49 -0.90 1.98
CA GLN A 233 -0.40 -1.59 2.68
C GLN A 233 -0.77 -3.05 2.89
N ALA A 234 -1.96 -3.29 3.45
CA ALA A 234 -2.52 -4.64 3.61
C ALA A 234 -2.79 -5.32 2.26
N GLY A 235 -3.19 -4.55 1.24
CA GLY A 235 -3.48 -5.01 -0.11
C GLY A 235 -2.25 -5.55 -0.83
N LEU A 236 -1.12 -4.83 -0.79
CA LEU A 236 0.12 -5.24 -1.44
C LEU A 236 0.85 -6.35 -0.70
N ALA A 237 0.70 -6.41 0.63
CA ALA A 237 1.37 -7.41 1.45
C ALA A 237 0.69 -8.78 1.41
N ARG A 238 1.47 -9.85 1.64
CA ARG A 238 0.95 -11.21 1.88
C ARG A 238 0.52 -11.43 3.33
N ALA A 239 1.13 -10.69 4.24
CA ALA A 239 0.81 -10.70 5.67
C ALA A 239 1.14 -9.33 6.28
N THR A 240 0.59 -9.08 7.47
CA THR A 240 0.81 -7.84 8.20
C THR A 240 1.42 -8.12 9.56
N LEU A 241 2.46 -7.39 9.93
CA LEU A 241 3.07 -7.33 11.25
C LEU A 241 2.66 -6.03 11.96
N VAL A 242 1.99 -6.17 13.09
CA VAL A 242 1.72 -5.08 14.03
C VAL A 242 2.85 -5.02 15.04
N VAL A 243 3.69 -3.99 14.93
CA VAL A 243 4.85 -3.81 15.82
C VAL A 243 4.37 -3.40 17.21
N GLN A 244 3.60 -2.33 17.29
CA GLN A 244 3.07 -1.80 18.55
C GLN A 244 1.86 -0.91 18.23
N THR A 245 0.72 -1.08 18.90
CA THR A 245 -0.44 -0.19 18.76
C THR A 245 -1.32 -0.16 20.00
N GLY A 246 -1.97 0.98 20.24
CA GLY A 246 -3.09 1.05 21.19
C GLY A 246 -4.37 0.41 20.64
N VAL A 247 -5.34 0.18 21.53
CA VAL A 247 -6.66 -0.43 21.23
C VAL A 247 -7.41 0.32 20.13
N THR A 248 -7.36 1.66 20.15
CA THR A 248 -8.04 2.55 19.19
C THR A 248 -7.07 3.26 18.24
N GLY A 249 -5.88 2.68 18.02
CA GLY A 249 -4.87 3.26 17.13
C GLY A 249 -5.31 3.26 15.66
N GLY A 250 -4.90 4.28 14.90
CA GLY A 250 -5.20 4.38 13.45
C GLY A 250 -4.74 3.15 12.63
N THR A 251 -3.71 2.46 13.12
CA THR A 251 -3.24 1.15 12.63
C THR A 251 -4.35 0.11 12.44
N MET A 252 -5.45 0.20 13.22
CA MET A 252 -6.55 -0.75 13.15
C MET A 252 -7.24 -0.80 11.78
N HIS A 253 -7.18 0.27 10.98
CA HIS A 253 -7.70 0.25 9.60
C HIS A 253 -6.98 -0.78 8.73
N ALA A 254 -5.63 -0.79 8.76
CA ALA A 254 -4.83 -1.79 8.05
C ALA A 254 -5.00 -3.20 8.63
N VAL A 255 -5.14 -3.32 9.96
CA VAL A 255 -5.43 -4.61 10.63
C VAL A 255 -6.74 -5.20 10.13
N ASN A 256 -7.81 -4.41 10.15
CA ASN A 256 -9.13 -4.86 9.72
C ASN A 256 -9.13 -5.22 8.23
N ALA A 257 -8.46 -4.43 7.38
CA ALA A 257 -8.28 -4.77 5.96
C ALA A 257 -7.52 -6.09 5.75
N THR A 258 -6.51 -6.37 6.58
CA THR A 258 -5.75 -7.63 6.56
C THR A 258 -6.65 -8.82 6.89
N ILE A 259 -7.43 -8.71 7.97
CA ILE A 259 -8.38 -9.74 8.41
C ILE A 259 -9.47 -9.96 7.36
N ALA A 260 -10.04 -8.88 6.81
CA ALA A 260 -11.06 -8.94 5.78
C ALA A 260 -10.55 -9.62 4.49
N SER A 261 -9.26 -9.40 4.17
CA SER A 261 -8.57 -10.07 3.06
C SER A 261 -8.15 -11.52 3.36
N LYS A 262 -8.45 -12.04 4.56
CA LYS A 262 -8.04 -13.37 5.04
C LYS A 262 -6.54 -13.63 4.97
N LYS A 263 -5.74 -12.58 5.16
CA LYS A 263 -4.27 -12.66 5.18
C LYS A 263 -3.76 -12.90 6.60
N PRO A 264 -2.62 -13.58 6.79
CA PRO A 264 -2.03 -13.73 8.12
C PRO A 264 -1.74 -12.38 8.77
N LEU A 265 -2.14 -12.26 10.03
CA LEU A 265 -1.87 -11.11 10.88
C LEU A 265 -0.94 -11.55 12.01
N PHE A 266 0.23 -10.93 12.11
CA PHE A 266 1.17 -11.11 13.19
C PHE A 266 1.15 -9.90 14.11
N ALA A 267 1.34 -10.12 15.40
CA ALA A 267 1.58 -9.03 16.35
C ALA A 267 2.79 -9.36 17.20
N VAL A 268 3.65 -8.37 17.42
CA VAL A 268 4.78 -8.54 18.34
C VAL A 268 4.25 -8.82 19.73
N GLU A 269 4.75 -9.88 20.34
CA GLU A 269 4.39 -10.29 21.69
C GLU A 269 5.43 -9.78 22.70
N TYR A 270 5.01 -8.84 23.54
CA TYR A 270 5.82 -8.29 24.62
C TYR A 270 5.59 -9.08 25.91
N ARG A 271 6.66 -9.28 26.70
CA ARG A 271 6.63 -10.10 27.92
C ARG A 271 6.98 -9.37 29.21
N ASN A 272 7.80 -8.33 29.12
CA ASN A 272 8.20 -7.61 30.33
C ASN A 272 7.01 -6.81 30.88
N ASN A 273 6.93 -6.70 32.22
CA ASN A 273 5.79 -6.07 32.90
C ASN A 273 5.59 -4.59 32.51
N VAL A 274 6.68 -3.90 32.14
CA VAL A 274 6.65 -2.49 31.75
C VAL A 274 5.98 -2.31 30.38
N ASP A 275 6.33 -3.13 29.39
CA ASP A 275 5.75 -3.06 28.05
C ASP A 275 4.30 -3.53 28.07
N ILE A 276 3.97 -4.65 28.74
CA ILE A 276 2.60 -5.18 28.75
C ILE A 276 1.60 -4.28 29.47
N SER A 277 2.06 -3.34 30.30
CA SER A 277 1.22 -2.32 30.94
C SER A 277 1.14 -1.02 30.14
N HIS A 278 1.94 -0.87 29.09
CA HIS A 278 1.96 0.33 28.26
C HIS A 278 0.72 0.41 27.37
N GLU A 279 0.11 1.60 27.28
CA GLU A 279 -1.13 1.80 26.50
C GLU A 279 -0.97 1.44 25.02
N LYS A 280 0.20 1.72 24.44
CA LYS A 280 0.52 1.39 23.03
C LYS A 280 0.81 -0.10 22.81
N VAL A 281 0.79 -0.95 23.83
CA VAL A 281 0.92 -2.41 23.70
C VAL A 281 -0.43 -3.11 23.88
N GLN A 282 -1.42 -2.44 24.48
CA GLN A 282 -2.74 -3.01 24.73
C GLN A 282 -3.46 -3.46 23.45
N GLY A 283 -3.23 -2.76 22.33
CA GLY A 283 -3.75 -3.20 21.03
C GLY A 283 -3.11 -4.50 20.58
N ASN A 284 -1.78 -4.68 20.69
CA ASN A 284 -1.15 -5.97 20.40
C ASN A 284 -1.74 -7.10 21.24
N ILE A 285 -1.93 -6.88 22.54
CA ILE A 285 -2.51 -7.88 23.45
C ILE A 285 -3.94 -8.26 23.00
N MET A 286 -4.78 -7.27 22.68
CA MET A 286 -6.11 -7.51 22.14
C MET A 286 -6.07 -8.29 20.82
N LEU A 287 -5.16 -7.94 19.91
CA LEU A 287 -5.04 -8.65 18.62
C LEU A 287 -4.71 -10.13 18.80
N LEU A 288 -3.78 -10.44 19.72
CA LEU A 288 -3.37 -11.80 20.03
C LEU A 288 -4.48 -12.60 20.72
N ARG A 289 -5.24 -11.98 21.62
CA ARG A 289 -6.26 -12.67 22.43
C ARG A 289 -7.62 -12.79 21.73
N GLU A 290 -8.01 -11.77 20.97
CA GLU A 290 -9.40 -11.60 20.52
C GLU A 290 -9.55 -11.58 18.99
N LYS A 291 -8.49 -11.25 18.25
CA LYS A 291 -8.55 -11.08 16.78
C LYS A 291 -7.80 -12.17 16.00
N GLY A 292 -7.26 -13.16 16.70
CA GLY A 292 -6.55 -14.29 16.08
C GLY A 292 -5.21 -13.91 15.44
N ALA A 293 -4.57 -12.82 15.89
CA ALA A 293 -3.22 -12.52 15.45
C ALA A 293 -2.24 -13.58 15.97
N ILE A 294 -1.28 -13.95 15.12
CA ILE A 294 -0.24 -14.92 15.43
C ILE A 294 0.85 -14.20 16.24
N PRO A 295 1.24 -14.72 17.42
CA PRO A 295 2.31 -14.11 18.21
C PRO A 295 3.64 -14.19 17.47
N LEU A 296 4.32 -13.05 17.34
CA LEU A 296 5.66 -12.99 16.78
C LEU A 296 6.69 -12.61 17.83
N ARG A 297 7.67 -13.49 17.97
CA ARG A 297 8.90 -13.28 18.73
C ARG A 297 10.10 -13.60 17.85
N SER A 298 11.28 -13.24 18.32
CA SER A 298 12.55 -13.46 17.61
C SER A 298 12.78 -14.91 17.19
N ASN A 299 12.40 -15.88 18.02
CA ASN A 299 12.48 -17.31 17.72
C ASN A 299 11.35 -17.84 16.81
N GLY A 300 10.34 -17.02 16.49
CA GLY A 300 9.18 -17.40 15.68
C GLY A 300 9.24 -16.95 14.23
N ILE A 301 10.35 -16.32 13.80
CA ILE A 301 10.47 -15.72 12.47
C ILE A 301 10.39 -16.77 11.36
N ASP A 302 11.07 -17.91 11.52
CA ASP A 302 11.09 -18.94 10.48
C ASP A 302 9.72 -19.59 10.31
N SER A 303 8.99 -19.83 11.40
CA SER A 303 7.59 -20.25 11.35
C SER A 303 6.69 -19.22 10.67
N ALA A 304 6.87 -17.92 10.98
CA ALA A 304 6.13 -16.86 10.31
C ALA A 304 6.40 -16.84 8.80
N VAL A 305 7.66 -17.02 8.38
CA VAL A 305 8.03 -17.12 6.96
C VAL A 305 7.37 -18.32 6.28
N ALA A 306 7.32 -19.48 6.94
CA ALA A 306 6.66 -20.68 6.43
C ALA A 306 5.16 -20.44 6.18
N ILE A 307 4.48 -19.83 7.17
CA ILE A 307 3.06 -19.45 7.08
C ILE A 307 2.83 -18.50 5.89
N ILE A 308 3.68 -17.48 5.72
CA ILE A 308 3.53 -16.48 4.64
C ILE A 308 3.79 -17.08 3.26
N ARG A 309 4.71 -18.04 3.16
CA ARG A 309 5.03 -18.73 1.89
C ARG A 309 4.01 -19.80 1.53
N GLY A 310 3.12 -20.17 2.44
CA GLY A 310 2.12 -21.22 2.23
C GLY A 310 2.73 -22.63 2.20
N THR A 311 3.88 -22.83 2.84
CA THR A 311 4.47 -24.16 3.05
C THR A 311 3.80 -24.77 4.28
N ASP A 312 3.08 -25.88 4.09
CA ASP A 312 2.56 -26.70 5.19
C ASP A 312 3.69 -27.05 6.17
N ASP A 313 3.48 -26.75 7.45
CA ASP A 313 4.40 -27.04 8.55
C ASP A 313 4.67 -28.55 8.67
N LYS A 314 5.84 -28.99 8.19
CA LYS A 314 6.63 -30.02 8.87
C LYS A 314 8.11 -29.64 8.85
N GLN A 315 8.59 -29.27 10.03
CA GLN A 315 9.99 -29.12 10.44
C GLN A 315 10.75 -27.93 9.85
N VAL A 316 10.99 -26.90 10.66
CA VAL A 316 12.34 -26.53 11.14
C VAL A 316 12.17 -25.75 12.45
N ALA A 317 12.41 -26.39 13.58
CA ALA A 317 12.67 -25.71 14.84
C ALA A 317 14.18 -25.53 14.97
N VAL A 318 14.68 -24.30 14.79
CA VAL A 318 16.02 -23.91 15.24
C VAL A 318 15.81 -22.88 16.33
N THR A 319 16.05 -23.29 17.58
CA THR A 319 15.98 -22.40 18.74
C THR A 319 17.17 -21.46 18.75
N GLN A 320 16.95 -20.21 18.37
CA GLN A 320 17.83 -19.10 18.71
C GLN A 320 17.35 -18.41 20.01
N PRO A 321 18.26 -17.95 20.89
CA PRO A 321 17.89 -17.19 22.09
C PRO A 321 17.13 -15.92 21.73
N SER A 322 16.08 -15.61 22.50
CA SER A 322 15.28 -14.41 22.32
C SER A 322 16.04 -13.16 22.72
N LEU A 323 16.01 -12.12 21.88
CA LEU A 323 16.56 -10.79 22.22
C LEU A 323 15.76 -10.02 23.30
N PHE A 324 14.62 -10.55 23.74
CA PHE A 324 13.69 -9.90 24.67
C PHE A 324 13.29 -10.78 25.87
N ASP A 325 14.03 -11.87 26.13
CA ASP A 325 13.96 -12.57 27.43
C ASP A 325 14.95 -11.96 28.42
#